data_AF-A0AA39GTB6-F1
#
_entry.id   AF-A0AA39GTB6-F1
#
_cell.length_a   1.000
_cell.length_b   1.000
_cell.length_c   1.000
_cell.angle_alpha   90.00
_cell.angle_beta   90.00
_cell.angle_gamma   90.00
#
_symmetry.space_group_name_H-M   'P 1'
#
loop_
_entity.id
_entity.type
_entity.pdbx_description
1 polymer ?
#
loop_
_entity_poly.entity_id
_entity_poly.type
_entity_poly.pdbx_seq_one_letter_code
_entity_poly.pdbx_strand_id
1 'polypeptide(L)'
;MATLPPATRFPSFKDTCTHLQEESLQCTWYLPKEGRLCRCKITLDDAHSALELSESIKKTGLTVDQRVEMLQDIAELSCCPRHHRSKIYGTDLGKEVAQIWYGEMKLASVPSIQTHPRPPTLPRRVFAKHQVHTTESMGERIRSTLDLDQGSSGSIYFYTHAASAFAGMVKIGYTCRSVASRLYAWEECGHGAPKLLDSIVDVRHPGRVELLTHFELIELWHELMWCKAHGRTHIEWFRTDVHRAKAIAERWNKWMHGANPYDRRGKLKPLWEERCRLLQERGRPITARTMLVWHEMDMAKFVDDAEPSKNKSATAKVTVAEIKVKKEEEPDQPSPAAPQESKARRKKEKEKTDRCIRYLTRHDVFCVVVRLQINMELRQEGW
;
A
#
# COMPACT_ATOMS: atom_id res chain seq x y z
N MET A 1 -27.49 -9.86 -9.28
CA MET A 1 -26.56 -10.56 -8.37
C MET A 1 -26.39 -11.99 -8.87
N ALA A 2 -25.18 -12.55 -8.88
CA ALA A 2 -25.00 -13.94 -9.28
C ALA A 2 -25.59 -14.86 -8.20
N THR A 3 -26.52 -15.74 -8.58
CA THR A 3 -27.13 -16.72 -7.67
C THR A 3 -26.04 -17.68 -7.18
N LEU A 4 -25.88 -17.80 -5.86
CA LEU A 4 -24.98 -18.78 -5.26
C LEU A 4 -25.51 -20.20 -5.56
N PRO A 5 -24.63 -21.18 -5.85
CA PRO A 5 -25.07 -22.56 -5.97
C PRO A 5 -25.56 -23.07 -4.60
N PRO A 6 -26.60 -23.90 -4.55
CA PRO A 6 -26.96 -24.59 -3.31
C PRO A 6 -25.84 -25.58 -2.92
N ALA A 7 -25.63 -25.79 -1.63
CA ALA A 7 -24.57 -26.67 -1.12
C ALA A 7 -24.64 -28.10 -1.69
N THR A 8 -25.85 -28.60 -1.96
CA THR A 8 -26.12 -29.93 -2.53
C THR A 8 -25.64 -30.12 -3.98
N ARG A 9 -25.18 -29.05 -4.64
CA ARG A 9 -24.61 -29.12 -6.00
C ARG A 9 -23.09 -29.17 -6.02
N PHE A 10 -22.43 -29.08 -4.86
CA PHE A 10 -21.00 -29.38 -4.78
C PHE A 10 -20.78 -30.89 -4.97
N PRO A 11 -19.61 -31.29 -5.49
CA PRO A 11 -19.22 -32.70 -5.52
C PRO A 11 -19.26 -33.32 -4.12
N SER A 12 -19.46 -34.64 -4.04
CA SER A 12 -19.34 -35.35 -2.77
C SER A 12 -17.93 -35.18 -2.18
N PHE A 13 -17.78 -35.42 -0.89
CA PHE A 13 -16.46 -35.42 -0.24
C PHE A 13 -15.53 -36.44 -0.89
N LYS A 14 -16.07 -37.62 -1.22
CA LYS A 14 -15.33 -38.69 -1.89
C LYS A 14 -14.84 -38.24 -3.27
N ASP A 15 -15.72 -37.68 -4.10
CA ASP A 15 -15.35 -37.21 -5.45
C ASP A 15 -14.32 -36.07 -5.37
N THR A 16 -14.49 -35.16 -4.40
CA THR A 16 -13.52 -34.09 -4.16
C THR A 16 -12.15 -34.66 -3.80
N CYS A 17 -12.07 -35.65 -2.92
CA CYS A 17 -10.80 -36.30 -2.58
C CYS A 17 -10.17 -37.02 -3.79
N THR A 18 -10.97 -37.75 -4.58
CA THR A 18 -10.49 -38.39 -5.82
C THR A 18 -9.89 -37.35 -6.77
N HIS A 19 -10.60 -36.24 -7.02
CA HIS A 19 -10.11 -35.17 -7.89
C HIS A 19 -8.84 -34.49 -7.38
N LEU A 20 -8.66 -34.39 -6.06
CA LEU A 20 -7.44 -33.87 -5.44
C LEU A 20 -6.28 -34.86 -5.61
N GLN A 21 -6.52 -36.18 -5.46
CA GLN A 21 -5.53 -37.24 -5.63
C GLN A 21 -5.07 -37.42 -7.09
N GLU A 22 -5.99 -37.23 -8.04
CA GLU A 22 -5.70 -37.31 -9.48
C GLU A 22 -5.03 -36.03 -10.03
N GLU A 23 -4.71 -35.06 -9.16
CA GLU A 23 -4.14 -33.76 -9.54
C GLU A 23 -4.94 -33.03 -10.64
N SER A 24 -6.27 -33.23 -10.68
CA SER A 24 -7.13 -32.56 -11.66
C SER A 24 -7.06 -31.03 -11.55
N LEU A 25 -6.71 -30.55 -10.34
CA LEU A 25 -6.69 -29.15 -9.93
C LEU A 25 -7.98 -28.39 -10.29
N GLN A 26 -9.10 -29.08 -10.53
CA GLN A 26 -10.32 -28.42 -10.96
C GLN A 26 -11.07 -27.83 -9.76
N CYS A 27 -11.52 -26.59 -9.88
CA CYS A 27 -12.36 -25.96 -8.87
C CYS A 27 -13.71 -26.68 -8.71
N THR A 28 -14.09 -27.01 -7.48
CA THR A 28 -15.33 -27.72 -7.12
C THR A 28 -16.59 -26.84 -7.13
N TRP A 29 -16.45 -25.55 -7.44
CA TRP A 29 -17.59 -24.62 -7.47
C TRP A 29 -18.53 -24.95 -8.62
N TYR A 30 -19.80 -25.22 -8.32
CA TYR A 30 -20.85 -25.46 -9.31
C TYR A 30 -21.40 -24.16 -9.89
N LEU A 31 -21.61 -24.13 -11.21
CA LEU A 31 -22.16 -23.00 -11.95
C LEU A 31 -23.59 -23.34 -12.41
N PRO A 32 -24.65 -22.86 -11.72
CA PRO A 32 -26.01 -23.31 -11.98
C PRO A 32 -26.56 -23.00 -13.37
N LYS A 33 -26.13 -21.90 -13.99
CA LYS A 33 -26.60 -21.52 -15.34
C LYS A 33 -25.98 -22.40 -16.41
N GLU A 34 -24.75 -22.81 -16.20
CA GLU A 34 -23.94 -23.59 -17.13
C GLU A 34 -24.09 -25.10 -16.89
N GLY A 35 -24.71 -25.53 -15.79
CA GLY A 35 -24.94 -26.94 -15.48
C GLY A 35 -23.65 -27.74 -15.25
N ARG A 36 -22.55 -27.10 -14.82
CA ARG A 36 -21.23 -27.73 -14.70
C ARG A 36 -20.37 -27.11 -13.62
N LEU A 37 -19.26 -27.76 -13.27
CA LEU A 37 -18.23 -27.19 -12.41
C LEU A 37 -17.45 -26.08 -13.10
N CYS A 38 -16.85 -25.22 -12.27
CA CYS A 38 -15.87 -24.24 -12.70
C CYS A 38 -14.69 -24.94 -13.41
N ARG A 39 -14.21 -24.33 -14.49
CA ARG A 39 -13.03 -24.82 -15.24
C ARG A 39 -11.72 -24.18 -14.78
N CYS A 40 -11.78 -23.23 -13.87
CA CYS A 40 -10.58 -22.60 -13.32
C CYS A 40 -9.84 -23.59 -12.43
N LYS A 41 -8.51 -23.52 -12.46
CA LYS A 41 -7.66 -24.34 -11.61
C LYS A 41 -7.56 -23.78 -10.20
N ILE A 42 -7.45 -24.66 -9.21
CA ILE A 42 -6.91 -24.36 -7.89
C ILE A 42 -5.37 -24.38 -7.96
N THR A 43 -4.70 -23.79 -6.96
CA THR A 43 -3.23 -23.86 -6.91
C THR A 43 -2.80 -25.23 -6.42
N LEU A 44 -1.57 -25.64 -6.79
CA LEU A 44 -1.00 -26.92 -6.33
C LEU A 44 -0.88 -26.95 -4.79
N ASP A 45 -0.46 -25.84 -4.18
CA ASP A 45 -0.35 -25.71 -2.73
C ASP A 45 -1.70 -25.88 -2.02
N ASP A 46 -2.77 -25.34 -2.60
CA ASP A 46 -4.12 -25.52 -2.05
C ASP A 46 -4.59 -26.97 -2.18
N ALA A 47 -4.31 -27.62 -3.31
CA ALA A 47 -4.65 -29.02 -3.53
C ALA A 47 -3.93 -29.94 -2.53
N HIS A 48 -2.62 -29.73 -2.32
CA HIS A 48 -1.84 -30.45 -1.31
C HIS A 48 -2.37 -30.20 0.11
N SER A 49 -2.65 -28.94 0.45
CA SER A 49 -3.20 -28.58 1.77
C SER A 49 -4.57 -29.23 2.01
N ALA A 50 -5.44 -29.25 0.99
CA ALA A 50 -6.74 -29.90 1.06
C ALA A 50 -6.60 -31.42 1.24
N LEU A 51 -5.65 -32.05 0.53
CA LEU A 51 -5.38 -33.47 0.65
C LEU A 51 -4.83 -33.84 2.05
N GLU A 52 -3.89 -33.06 2.59
CA GLU A 52 -3.37 -33.24 3.95
C GLU A 52 -4.45 -33.14 5.02
N LEU A 53 -5.39 -32.19 4.86
CA LEU A 53 -6.57 -32.07 5.73
C LEU A 53 -7.50 -33.28 5.58
N SER A 54 -7.71 -33.77 4.35
CA SER A 54 -8.55 -34.93 4.08
C SER A 54 -8.01 -36.24 4.67
N GLU A 55 -6.69 -36.36 4.85
CA GLU A 55 -6.09 -37.47 5.60
C GLU A 55 -6.15 -37.24 7.11
N SER A 56 -5.93 -35.99 7.55
CA SER A 56 -5.98 -35.64 8.97
C SER A 56 -7.36 -35.81 9.58
N ILE A 57 -8.44 -35.57 8.82
CA ILE A 57 -9.82 -35.72 9.32
C ILE A 57 -10.17 -37.19 9.60
N LYS A 58 -9.50 -38.17 8.98
CA LYS A 58 -9.73 -39.60 9.24
C LYS A 58 -9.21 -40.04 10.61
N LYS A 59 -8.37 -39.24 11.27
CA LYS A 59 -7.80 -39.56 12.59
C LYS A 59 -8.89 -39.71 13.65
N THR A 60 -8.71 -40.67 14.56
CA THR A 60 -9.58 -40.85 15.72
C THR A 60 -9.40 -39.70 16.71
N GLY A 61 -10.44 -39.39 17.50
CA GLY A 61 -10.38 -38.36 18.54
C GLY A 61 -10.77 -36.92 18.16
N LEU A 62 -11.05 -36.63 16.88
CA LEU A 62 -11.61 -35.32 16.48
C LEU A 62 -13.08 -35.18 16.88
N THR A 63 -13.44 -34.04 17.47
CA THR A 63 -14.84 -33.69 17.76
C THR A 63 -15.63 -33.46 16.46
N VAL A 64 -16.97 -33.43 16.57
CA VAL A 64 -17.85 -33.10 15.44
C VAL A 64 -17.49 -31.74 14.86
N ASP A 65 -17.35 -30.72 15.71
CA ASP A 65 -17.06 -29.35 15.28
C ASP A 65 -15.69 -29.26 14.59
N GLN A 66 -14.67 -29.94 15.12
CA GLN A 66 -13.34 -29.98 14.49
C GLN A 66 -13.38 -30.62 13.09
N ARG A 67 -14.15 -31.70 12.92
CA ARG A 67 -14.31 -32.35 11.61
C ARG A 67 -15.01 -31.42 10.62
N VAL A 68 -16.07 -30.74 11.06
CA VAL A 68 -16.79 -29.78 10.23
C VAL A 68 -15.90 -28.59 9.85
N GLU A 69 -15.11 -28.05 10.78
CA GLU A 69 -14.16 -26.97 10.48
C GLU A 69 -13.12 -27.41 9.43
N MET A 70 -12.55 -28.61 9.57
CA MET A 70 -11.61 -29.15 8.58
C MET A 70 -12.27 -29.38 7.21
N LEU A 71 -13.51 -29.87 7.17
CA LEU A 71 -14.25 -30.03 5.91
C LEU A 71 -14.56 -28.69 5.25
N GLN A 72 -14.83 -27.66 6.05
CA GLN A 72 -14.99 -26.32 5.54
C GLN A 72 -13.69 -25.82 4.89
N ASP A 73 -12.54 -25.98 5.56
CA ASP A 73 -11.23 -25.62 5.00
C ASP A 73 -10.95 -26.38 3.68
N ILE A 74 -11.28 -27.67 3.62
CA ILE A 74 -11.16 -28.48 2.39
C ILE A 74 -12.04 -27.90 1.27
N ALA A 75 -13.29 -27.53 1.56
CA ALA A 75 -14.20 -26.95 0.56
C ALA A 75 -13.67 -25.61 0.02
N GLU A 76 -13.09 -24.79 0.90
CA GLU A 76 -12.50 -23.49 0.57
C GLU A 76 -11.24 -23.62 -0.30
N LEU A 77 -10.34 -24.54 0.05
CA LEU A 77 -9.11 -24.84 -0.69
C LEU A 77 -9.42 -25.48 -2.06
N SER A 78 -10.51 -26.24 -2.14
CA SER A 78 -11.00 -26.86 -3.39
C SER A 78 -11.67 -25.86 -4.35
N CYS A 79 -11.82 -24.59 -3.94
CA CYS A 79 -12.31 -23.52 -4.80
C CYS A 79 -11.18 -22.64 -5.36
N CYS A 80 -11.31 -22.22 -6.62
CA CYS A 80 -10.29 -21.37 -7.25
C CYS A 80 -10.18 -20.02 -6.52
N PRO A 81 -8.95 -19.58 -6.18
CA PRO A 81 -8.75 -18.36 -5.40
C PRO A 81 -9.31 -17.13 -6.11
N ARG A 82 -9.21 -17.10 -7.45
CA ARG A 82 -9.57 -15.96 -8.28
C ARG A 82 -11.07 -15.63 -8.31
N HIS A 83 -11.96 -16.62 -8.24
CA HIS A 83 -13.38 -16.40 -8.53
C HIS A 83 -14.35 -16.92 -7.47
N HIS A 84 -13.96 -17.95 -6.73
CA HIS A 84 -14.89 -18.74 -5.94
C HIS A 84 -14.48 -18.92 -4.49
N ARG A 85 -13.18 -18.95 -4.16
CA ARG A 85 -12.73 -19.07 -2.76
C ARG A 85 -13.34 -18.02 -1.86
N SER A 86 -13.31 -16.75 -2.26
CA SER A 86 -13.88 -15.65 -1.48
C SER A 86 -15.40 -15.72 -1.32
N LYS A 87 -16.11 -16.55 -2.11
CA LYS A 87 -17.57 -16.72 -2.01
C LYS A 87 -17.97 -17.89 -1.10
N ILE A 88 -17.08 -18.87 -0.91
CA ILE A 88 -17.29 -19.99 0.03
C ILE A 88 -16.64 -19.73 1.39
N TYR A 89 -15.53 -18.99 1.41
CA TYR A 89 -14.74 -18.78 2.61
C TYR A 89 -15.54 -18.08 3.70
N GLY A 90 -15.66 -18.72 4.86
CA GLY A 90 -16.33 -18.15 6.02
C GLY A 90 -17.81 -17.77 5.81
N THR A 91 -18.46 -18.28 4.75
CA THR A 91 -19.89 -18.09 4.47
C THR A 91 -20.72 -19.28 4.96
N ASP A 92 -22.04 -19.09 5.08
CA ASP A 92 -22.95 -20.19 5.44
C ASP A 92 -22.92 -21.31 4.39
N LEU A 93 -22.66 -20.99 3.12
CA LEU A 93 -22.51 -21.98 2.06
C LEU A 93 -21.34 -22.95 2.34
N GLY A 94 -20.18 -22.44 2.77
CA GLY A 94 -19.04 -23.29 3.12
C GLY A 94 -19.35 -24.22 4.30
N LYS A 95 -20.07 -23.69 5.30
CA LYS A 95 -20.53 -24.46 6.46
C LYS A 95 -21.55 -25.54 6.05
N GLU A 96 -22.49 -25.23 5.16
CA GLU A 96 -23.48 -26.18 4.65
C GLU A 96 -22.83 -27.31 3.86
N VAL A 97 -21.88 -27.00 2.96
CA VAL A 97 -21.10 -28.01 2.23
C VAL A 97 -20.36 -28.93 3.21
N ALA A 98 -19.70 -28.35 4.22
CA ALA A 98 -18.98 -29.11 5.23
C ALA A 98 -19.90 -30.04 6.03
N GLN A 99 -21.12 -29.61 6.36
CA GLN A 99 -22.11 -30.44 7.06
C GLN A 99 -22.61 -31.60 6.19
N ILE A 100 -22.84 -31.37 4.89
CA ILE A 100 -23.21 -32.42 3.95
C ILE A 100 -22.09 -33.47 3.89
N TRP A 101 -20.85 -33.04 3.65
CA TRP A 101 -19.69 -33.93 3.61
C TRP A 101 -19.47 -34.69 4.92
N TYR A 102 -19.74 -34.06 6.06
CA TYR A 102 -19.65 -34.74 7.35
C TYR A 102 -20.70 -35.85 7.48
N GLY A 103 -21.92 -35.60 6.99
CA GLY A 103 -22.98 -36.60 6.90
C GLY A 103 -22.57 -37.80 6.03
N GLU A 104 -21.97 -37.54 4.87
CA GLU A 104 -21.44 -38.57 3.97
C GLU A 104 -20.38 -39.46 4.67
N MET A 105 -19.45 -38.84 5.41
CA MET A 105 -18.43 -39.57 6.16
C MET A 105 -19.00 -40.46 7.27
N LYS A 106 -20.04 -39.98 7.98
CA LYS A 106 -20.72 -40.77 9.01
C LYS A 106 -21.40 -42.01 8.44
N LEU A 107 -22.08 -41.86 7.30
CA LEU A 107 -22.75 -42.97 6.63
C LEU A 107 -21.76 -44.04 6.16
N ALA A 108 -20.51 -43.65 5.85
CA ALA A 108 -19.44 -44.58 5.50
C ALA A 108 -18.80 -45.29 6.71
N SER A 109 -19.07 -44.85 7.95
CA SER A 109 -18.36 -45.29 9.16
C SER A 109 -19.30 -45.89 10.20
N VAL A 110 -19.57 -47.20 10.13
CA VAL A 110 -20.17 -47.97 11.24
C VAL A 110 -19.06 -48.24 12.30
N PRO A 111 -19.32 -48.15 13.62
CA PRO A 111 -18.39 -47.50 14.55
C PRO A 111 -17.37 -48.43 15.24
N SER A 112 -16.20 -47.86 15.55
CA SER A 112 -15.39 -48.24 16.71
C SER A 112 -15.00 -46.96 17.47
N ILE A 113 -15.46 -46.85 18.71
CA ILE A 113 -15.27 -45.71 19.61
C ILE A 113 -13.98 -45.94 20.39
N GLN A 114 -12.97 -45.09 20.19
CA GLN A 114 -11.91 -44.88 21.17
C GLN A 114 -11.60 -43.38 21.29
N THR A 115 -11.58 -42.92 22.54
CA THR A 115 -11.30 -41.56 22.98
C THR A 115 -9.82 -41.43 23.30
N HIS A 116 -9.13 -40.52 22.60
CA HIS A 116 -7.75 -40.13 22.92
C HIS A 116 -7.65 -38.61 23.18
N PRO A 117 -6.61 -38.17 23.91
CA PRO A 117 -6.46 -36.78 24.31
C PRO A 117 -6.02 -35.87 23.16
N ARG A 118 -6.72 -34.73 23.11
CA ARG A 118 -6.55 -33.48 22.34
C ARG A 118 -5.12 -33.15 21.86
N PRO A 119 -4.88 -33.04 20.53
CA PRO A 119 -3.83 -32.21 19.97
C PRO A 119 -4.24 -30.72 20.02
N PRO A 120 -3.27 -29.78 20.10
CA PRO A 120 -3.57 -28.36 20.00
C PRO A 120 -4.19 -28.03 18.63
N THR A 121 -5.33 -27.35 18.64
CA THR A 121 -5.97 -26.73 17.47
C THR A 121 -4.96 -25.83 16.77
N LEU A 122 -4.64 -26.15 15.51
CA LEU A 122 -3.85 -25.26 14.67
C LEU A 122 -4.59 -23.91 14.56
N PRO A 123 -3.92 -22.77 14.77
CA PRO A 123 -4.56 -21.48 14.64
C PRO A 123 -5.03 -21.29 13.20
N ARG A 124 -6.34 -21.03 13.04
CA ARG A 124 -6.96 -20.66 11.77
C ARG A 124 -6.13 -19.58 11.09
N ARG A 125 -5.70 -19.81 9.84
CA ARG A 125 -4.96 -18.79 9.07
C ARG A 125 -5.87 -17.56 8.94
N VAL A 126 -5.39 -16.40 9.40
CA VAL A 126 -6.12 -15.13 9.29
C VAL A 126 -5.72 -14.36 8.04
N PHE A 127 -4.48 -14.58 7.58
CA PHE A 127 -3.91 -13.94 6.41
C PHE A 127 -3.46 -14.95 5.37
N ALA A 128 -3.62 -14.60 4.09
CA ALA A 128 -3.02 -15.27 2.95
C ALA A 128 -2.14 -14.30 2.17
N LYS A 129 -1.12 -14.77 1.47
CA LYS A 129 -0.33 -13.92 0.56
C LYS A 129 -1.25 -13.45 -0.57
N HIS A 130 -1.31 -12.14 -0.80
CA HIS A 130 -2.12 -11.59 -1.87
C HIS A 130 -1.45 -11.88 -3.22
N GLN A 131 -2.18 -12.49 -4.14
CA GLN A 131 -1.69 -12.77 -5.49
C GLN A 131 -2.11 -11.64 -6.42
N VAL A 132 -1.23 -10.64 -6.58
CA VAL A 132 -1.39 -9.62 -7.61
C VAL A 132 -1.29 -10.29 -8.98
N HIS A 133 -2.20 -9.96 -9.90
CA HIS A 133 -2.17 -10.52 -11.25
C HIS A 133 -0.82 -10.23 -11.93
N THR A 134 -0.21 -11.24 -12.57
CA THR A 134 1.07 -11.12 -13.28
C THR A 134 1.05 -10.09 -14.42
N THR A 135 -0.15 -9.68 -14.84
CA THR A 135 -0.37 -8.65 -15.85
C THR A 135 -0.35 -7.23 -15.28
N GLU A 136 -0.24 -7.06 -13.97
CA GLU A 136 -0.21 -5.74 -13.34
C GLU A 136 1.21 -5.43 -12.87
N SER A 137 1.83 -4.40 -13.45
CA SER A 137 3.17 -3.96 -13.08
C SER A 137 3.18 -2.57 -12.47
N MET A 138 4.23 -2.26 -11.70
CA MET A 138 4.47 -0.91 -11.19
C MET A 138 4.44 0.14 -12.32
N GLY A 139 5.04 -0.18 -13.48
CA GLY A 139 5.08 0.73 -14.62
C GLY A 139 3.69 1.04 -15.20
N GLU A 140 2.84 0.03 -15.32
CA GLU A 140 1.44 0.23 -15.76
C GLU A 140 0.65 1.02 -14.75
N ARG A 141 0.84 0.74 -13.44
CA ARG A 141 0.18 1.53 -12.40
C ARG A 141 0.63 2.97 -12.50
N ILE A 142 1.92 3.30 -12.52
CA ILE A 142 2.36 4.70 -12.65
C ILE A 142 1.79 5.40 -13.88
N ARG A 143 1.70 4.71 -15.02
CA ARG A 143 1.14 5.25 -16.27
C ARG A 143 -0.38 5.37 -16.29
N SER A 144 -1.11 4.68 -15.41
CA SER A 144 -2.57 4.75 -15.40
C SER A 144 -3.04 6.15 -15.01
N THR A 145 -4.15 6.59 -15.61
CA THR A 145 -4.76 7.89 -15.30
C THR A 145 -5.12 7.97 -13.82
N LEU A 146 -4.88 9.13 -13.20
CA LEU A 146 -5.38 9.42 -11.85
C LEU A 146 -6.90 9.37 -11.81
N ASP A 147 -7.44 8.79 -10.74
CA ASP A 147 -8.83 8.99 -10.37
C ASP A 147 -8.95 10.35 -9.69
N LEU A 148 -9.46 11.34 -10.44
CA LEU A 148 -9.56 12.73 -9.97
C LEU A 148 -10.68 12.92 -8.93
N ASP A 149 -11.63 11.97 -8.85
CA ASP A 149 -12.73 12.02 -7.89
C ASP A 149 -12.29 11.64 -6.47
N GLN A 150 -11.12 10.99 -6.34
CA GLN A 150 -10.54 10.63 -5.05
C GLN A 150 -9.91 11.80 -4.29
N GLY A 151 -9.96 13.03 -4.83
CA GLY A 151 -9.42 14.22 -4.21
C GLY A 151 -7.92 14.45 -4.50
N SER A 152 -7.52 15.72 -4.49
CA SER A 152 -6.17 16.14 -4.87
C SER A 152 -5.16 16.17 -3.72
N SER A 153 -5.63 16.27 -2.47
CA SER A 153 -4.80 16.23 -1.26
C SER A 153 -5.49 15.43 -0.15
N GLY A 154 -4.69 14.78 0.69
CA GLY A 154 -5.17 13.99 1.81
C GLY A 154 -4.04 13.46 2.69
N SER A 155 -4.21 12.26 3.23
CA SER A 155 -3.23 11.61 4.10
C SER A 155 -3.11 10.12 3.80
N ILE A 156 -1.91 9.60 3.98
CA ILE A 156 -1.65 8.15 4.11
C ILE A 156 -1.61 7.83 5.60
N TYR A 157 -2.20 6.70 6.01
CA TYR A 157 -2.14 6.22 7.38
C TYR A 157 -1.76 4.75 7.43
N PHE A 158 -1.10 4.40 8.54
CA PHE A 158 -0.60 3.06 8.81
C PHE A 158 -1.23 2.59 10.12
N TYR A 159 -1.90 1.45 10.13
CA TYR A 159 -2.51 0.95 11.36
C TYR A 159 -2.42 -0.57 11.47
N THR A 160 -2.69 -1.09 12.66
CA THR A 160 -2.83 -2.52 12.92
C THR A 160 -3.93 -2.77 13.96
N HIS A 161 -4.20 -4.04 14.29
CA HIS A 161 -5.06 -4.40 15.42
C HIS A 161 -4.23 -5.02 16.55
N ALA A 162 -4.73 -4.94 17.78
CA ALA A 162 -4.03 -5.46 18.95
C ALA A 162 -4.00 -6.99 19.03
N ALA A 163 -4.91 -7.68 18.34
CA ALA A 163 -4.98 -9.13 18.34
C ALA A 163 -3.70 -9.75 17.76
N SER A 164 -3.21 -10.84 18.38
CA SER A 164 -1.94 -11.50 18.01
C SER A 164 -1.87 -11.95 16.55
N ALA A 165 -3.01 -12.24 15.93
CA ALA A 165 -3.11 -12.56 14.50
C ALA A 165 -2.58 -11.43 13.58
N PHE A 166 -2.56 -10.18 14.06
CA PHE A 166 -2.08 -9.00 13.33
C PHE A 166 -0.64 -8.62 13.71
N ALA A 167 0.04 -9.42 14.54
CA ALA A 167 1.43 -9.15 14.92
C ALA A 167 2.34 -9.12 13.68
N GLY A 168 3.03 -7.99 13.48
CA GLY A 168 3.87 -7.76 12.31
C GLY A 168 3.11 -7.46 11.01
N MET A 169 1.79 -7.24 11.10
CA MET A 169 0.95 -6.84 9.97
C MET A 169 0.61 -5.35 10.06
N VAL A 170 0.86 -4.62 8.97
CA VAL A 170 0.54 -3.21 8.82
C VAL A 170 -0.47 -3.06 7.70
N LYS A 171 -1.57 -2.36 7.96
CA LYS A 171 -2.49 -1.91 6.92
C LYS A 171 -2.12 -0.51 6.48
N ILE A 172 -2.05 -0.31 5.17
CA ILE A 172 -1.71 0.97 4.54
C ILE A 172 -2.96 1.47 3.84
N GLY A 173 -3.46 2.61 4.29
CA GLY A 173 -4.68 3.23 3.80
C GLY A 173 -4.47 4.69 3.40
N TYR A 174 -5.35 5.23 2.56
CA TYR A 174 -5.46 6.68 2.36
C TYR A 174 -6.84 7.26 2.71
N THR A 175 -6.87 8.57 2.92
CA THR A 175 -8.10 9.33 3.14
C THR A 175 -7.93 10.79 2.74
N CYS A 176 -8.98 11.40 2.20
CA CYS A 176 -9.08 12.86 2.00
C CYS A 176 -9.89 13.55 3.11
N ARG A 177 -10.31 12.77 4.10
CA ARG A 177 -10.92 13.22 5.36
C ARG A 177 -9.89 13.07 6.50
N SER A 178 -10.32 13.25 7.74
CA SER A 178 -9.43 12.99 8.88
C SER A 178 -9.10 11.49 8.99
N VAL A 179 -7.84 11.19 9.38
CA VAL A 179 -7.39 9.82 9.68
C VAL A 179 -8.22 9.21 10.80
N ALA A 180 -8.55 10.00 11.83
CA ALA A 180 -9.39 9.54 12.95
C ALA A 180 -10.77 9.04 12.48
N SER A 181 -11.46 9.79 11.62
CA SER A 181 -12.76 9.36 11.08
C SER A 181 -12.64 8.07 10.25
N ARG A 182 -11.55 7.93 9.49
CA ARG A 182 -11.32 6.72 8.69
C ARG A 182 -11.01 5.50 9.56
N LEU A 183 -10.23 5.66 10.64
CA LEU A 183 -9.96 4.61 11.60
C LEU A 183 -11.22 4.17 12.34
N TYR A 184 -12.08 5.10 12.73
CA TYR A 184 -13.36 4.78 13.35
C TYR A 184 -14.21 3.85 12.47
N ALA A 185 -14.27 4.12 11.16
CA ALA A 185 -14.97 3.23 10.21
C ALA A 185 -14.35 1.82 10.12
N TRP A 186 -13.07 1.65 10.47
CA TRP A 186 -12.43 0.34 10.51
C TRP A 186 -12.67 -0.42 11.81
N GLU A 187 -13.22 0.20 12.86
CA GLU A 187 -13.68 -0.51 14.06
C GLU A 187 -14.81 -1.50 13.76
N GLU A 188 -15.64 -1.15 12.76
CA GLU A 188 -16.74 -1.97 12.28
C GLU A 188 -16.29 -3.33 11.73
N CYS A 189 -14.99 -3.53 11.46
CA CYS A 189 -14.45 -4.80 10.96
C CYS A 189 -14.55 -5.98 11.93
N GLY A 190 -14.82 -5.74 13.22
CA GLY A 190 -14.91 -6.79 14.24
C GLY A 190 -13.56 -7.35 14.70
N HIS A 191 -12.46 -6.63 14.46
CA HIS A 191 -11.10 -6.98 14.92
C HIS A 191 -10.61 -6.11 16.09
N GLY A 192 -11.54 -5.40 16.74
CA GLY A 192 -11.25 -4.42 17.79
C GLY A 192 -10.78 -3.07 17.24
N ALA A 193 -10.54 -2.12 18.14
CA ALA A 193 -10.12 -0.77 17.77
C ALA A 193 -8.78 -0.79 16.99
N PRO A 194 -8.68 -0.12 15.83
CA PRO A 194 -7.44 -0.02 15.09
C PRO A 194 -6.46 0.87 15.85
N LYS A 195 -5.23 0.39 15.97
CA LYS A 195 -4.10 1.14 16.52
C LYS A 195 -3.41 1.88 15.39
N LEU A 196 -3.54 3.20 15.36
CA LEU A 196 -2.72 4.06 14.49
C LEU A 196 -1.25 3.87 14.83
N LEU A 197 -0.44 3.53 13.84
CA LEU A 197 1.00 3.38 13.95
C LEU A 197 1.71 4.64 13.50
N ASP A 198 1.30 5.21 12.36
CA ASP A 198 1.85 6.46 11.82
C ASP A 198 0.93 7.07 10.73
N SER A 199 1.23 8.29 10.28
CA SER A 199 0.57 8.93 9.15
C SER A 199 1.48 9.93 8.42
N ILE A 200 1.15 10.19 7.15
CA ILE A 200 1.76 11.23 6.32
C ILE A 200 0.62 12.17 5.91
N VAL A 201 0.73 13.44 6.27
CA VAL A 201 -0.24 14.49 5.94
C VAL A 201 0.17 15.26 4.69
N ASP A 202 -0.76 16.05 4.15
CA ASP A 202 -0.57 16.87 2.94
C ASP A 202 -0.01 16.04 1.78
N VAL A 203 -0.66 14.91 1.50
CA VAL A 203 -0.24 13.99 0.44
C VAL A 203 -1.00 14.33 -0.83
N ARG A 204 -0.27 14.70 -1.88
CA ARG A 204 -0.82 14.98 -3.20
C ARG A 204 -1.22 13.67 -3.86
N HIS A 205 -2.43 13.59 -4.39
CA HIS A 205 -3.01 12.37 -4.97
C HIS A 205 -2.83 11.15 -4.04
N PRO A 206 -3.44 11.18 -2.84
CA PRO A 206 -3.14 10.19 -1.79
C PRO A 206 -3.48 8.76 -2.21
N GLY A 207 -4.58 8.52 -2.95
CA GLY A 207 -4.88 7.19 -3.49
C GLY A 207 -3.82 6.68 -4.48
N ARG A 208 -3.14 7.58 -5.21
CA ARG A 208 -2.01 7.21 -6.07
C ARG A 208 -0.79 6.82 -5.23
N VAL A 209 -0.44 7.61 -4.22
CA VAL A 209 0.72 7.33 -3.34
C VAL A 209 0.52 6.01 -2.60
N GLU A 210 -0.69 5.73 -2.11
CA GLU A 210 -1.05 4.44 -1.53
C GLU A 210 -0.84 3.30 -2.53
N LEU A 211 -1.44 3.38 -3.72
CA LEU A 211 -1.33 2.34 -4.75
C LEU A 211 0.13 2.03 -5.10
N LEU A 212 0.96 3.06 -5.30
CA LEU A 212 2.37 2.85 -5.62
C LEU A 212 3.15 2.26 -4.43
N THR A 213 2.79 2.62 -3.21
CA THR A 213 3.37 2.02 -2.00
C THR A 213 3.02 0.53 -1.91
N HIS A 214 1.76 0.16 -2.18
CA HIS A 214 1.33 -1.24 -2.20
C HIS A 214 2.11 -2.07 -3.22
N PHE A 215 2.28 -1.55 -4.44
CA PHE A 215 3.03 -2.25 -5.50
C PHE A 215 4.54 -2.36 -5.22
N GLU A 216 5.15 -1.41 -4.51
CA GLU A 216 6.56 -1.54 -4.11
C GLU A 216 6.74 -2.56 -2.96
N LEU A 217 5.67 -2.79 -2.20
CA LEU A 217 5.59 -3.80 -1.13
C LEU A 217 4.92 -5.10 -1.57
N ILE A 218 4.79 -5.35 -2.88
CA ILE A 218 4.02 -6.46 -3.45
C ILE A 218 4.39 -7.83 -2.87
N GLU A 219 5.67 -8.08 -2.60
CA GLU A 219 6.14 -9.35 -2.03
C GLU A 219 5.72 -9.56 -0.57
N LEU A 220 5.40 -8.48 0.14
CA LEU A 220 4.95 -8.49 1.53
C LEU A 220 3.44 -8.36 1.63
N TRP A 221 2.73 -8.31 0.50
CA TRP A 221 1.30 -8.05 0.42
C TRP A 221 0.49 -9.30 0.79
N HIS A 222 -0.42 -9.12 1.73
CA HIS A 222 -1.32 -10.12 2.26
C HIS A 222 -2.76 -9.62 2.24
N GLU A 223 -3.68 -10.58 2.28
CA GLU A 223 -5.09 -10.36 2.38
C GLU A 223 -5.63 -10.97 3.68
N LEU A 224 -6.45 -10.21 4.40
CA LEU A 224 -7.21 -10.70 5.55
C LEU A 224 -8.33 -11.58 5.02
N MET A 225 -8.27 -12.87 5.33
CA MET A 225 -9.20 -13.87 4.84
C MET A 225 -10.60 -13.60 5.44
N TRP A 226 -11.41 -12.89 4.65
CA TRP A 226 -12.81 -12.52 4.88
C TRP A 226 -13.10 -11.72 6.15
N CYS A 227 -13.46 -10.47 5.96
CA CYS A 227 -14.05 -9.65 7.01
C CYS A 227 -15.57 -9.90 7.05
N LYS A 228 -16.05 -10.55 8.12
CA LYS A 228 -17.48 -10.84 8.32
C LYS A 228 -18.36 -9.59 8.22
N ALA A 229 -17.93 -8.49 8.82
CA ALA A 229 -18.69 -7.25 8.83
C ALA A 229 -18.85 -6.62 7.44
N HIS A 230 -17.84 -6.76 6.58
CA HIS A 230 -17.84 -6.17 5.25
C HIS A 230 -18.23 -7.15 4.14
N GLY A 231 -18.39 -8.45 4.44
CA GLY A 231 -18.66 -9.50 3.45
C GLY A 231 -17.64 -9.55 2.32
N ARG A 232 -16.38 -9.18 2.60
CA ARG A 232 -15.30 -9.13 1.60
C ARG A 232 -13.92 -9.29 2.24
N THR A 233 -12.95 -9.70 1.43
CA THR A 233 -11.53 -9.75 1.79
C THR A 233 -10.95 -8.34 1.87
N HIS A 234 -10.08 -8.08 2.86
CA HIS A 234 -9.29 -6.83 2.86
C HIS A 234 -7.91 -7.12 2.31
N ILE A 235 -7.59 -6.47 1.20
CA ILE A 235 -6.37 -6.73 0.43
C ILE A 235 -5.34 -5.61 0.65
N GLU A 236 -5.22 -5.04 1.85
CA GLU A 236 -4.34 -3.87 2.07
C GLU A 236 -3.40 -4.12 3.25
N TRP A 237 -3.10 -5.39 3.54
CA TRP A 237 -2.28 -5.79 4.68
C TRP A 237 -0.87 -6.19 4.23
N PHE A 238 0.14 -5.77 4.98
CA PHE A 238 1.54 -5.98 4.62
C PHE A 238 2.32 -6.55 5.80
N ARG A 239 3.06 -7.63 5.56
CA ARG A 239 3.92 -8.25 6.58
C ARG A 239 5.27 -7.51 6.62
N THR A 240 5.29 -6.38 7.30
CA THR A 240 6.44 -5.45 7.38
C THR A 240 6.36 -4.62 8.66
N ASP A 241 7.45 -3.96 9.03
CA ASP A 241 7.42 -2.89 10.04
C ASP A 241 6.90 -1.56 9.45
N VAL A 242 6.37 -0.70 10.33
CA VAL A 242 5.80 0.60 9.93
C VAL A 242 6.85 1.57 9.39
N HIS A 243 8.09 1.51 9.85
CA HIS A 243 9.14 2.44 9.42
C HIS A 243 9.49 2.22 7.96
N ARG A 244 9.66 0.96 7.54
CA ARG A 244 9.88 0.60 6.14
C ARG A 244 8.71 1.04 5.24
N ALA A 245 7.49 0.73 5.65
CA ALA A 245 6.29 1.09 4.87
C ALA A 245 6.16 2.62 4.73
N LYS A 246 6.35 3.36 5.82
CA LYS A 246 6.33 4.82 5.84
C LYS A 246 7.41 5.42 4.95
N ALA A 247 8.65 4.95 5.05
CA ALA A 247 9.76 5.48 4.26
C ALA A 247 9.52 5.33 2.74
N ILE A 248 8.89 4.23 2.30
CA ILE A 248 8.49 4.06 0.89
C ILE A 248 7.41 5.07 0.51
N ALA A 249 6.34 5.19 1.32
CA ALA A 249 5.26 6.14 1.07
C ALA A 249 5.73 7.61 1.09
N GLU A 250 6.65 7.98 2.00
CA GLU A 250 7.26 9.30 2.05
C GLU A 250 8.06 9.61 0.79
N ARG A 251 8.81 8.63 0.26
CA ARG A 251 9.54 8.81 -1.00
C ARG A 251 8.58 9.00 -2.18
N TRP A 252 7.51 8.20 -2.26
CA TRP A 252 6.47 8.41 -3.26
C TRP A 252 5.80 9.77 -3.11
N ASN A 253 5.49 10.21 -1.89
CA ASN A 253 4.93 11.52 -1.62
C ASN A 253 5.88 12.67 -2.03
N LYS A 254 7.17 12.56 -1.70
CA LYS A 254 8.21 13.52 -2.11
C LYS A 254 8.29 13.62 -3.62
N TRP A 255 8.30 12.49 -4.33
CA TRP A 255 8.30 12.47 -5.79
C TRP A 255 7.02 13.09 -6.35
N MET A 256 5.84 12.71 -5.83
CA MET A 256 4.56 13.24 -6.27
C MET A 256 4.48 14.77 -6.17
N HIS A 257 5.04 15.33 -5.09
CA HIS A 257 5.11 16.77 -4.87
C HIS A 257 6.14 17.46 -5.76
N GLY A 258 7.39 17.01 -5.72
CA GLY A 258 8.49 17.68 -6.41
C GLY A 258 8.39 17.55 -7.93
N ALA A 259 8.11 16.34 -8.42
CA ALA A 259 8.03 16.07 -9.85
C ALA A 259 6.72 16.54 -10.48
N ASN A 260 5.64 16.60 -9.68
CA ASN A 260 4.27 16.79 -10.15
C ASN A 260 3.99 15.99 -11.44
N PRO A 261 4.04 14.65 -11.39
CA PRO A 261 4.28 13.83 -12.57
C PRO A 261 3.07 13.68 -13.49
N TYR A 262 1.89 14.10 -13.04
CA TYR A 262 0.65 14.03 -13.79
C TYR A 262 0.20 15.42 -14.29
N ASP A 263 -0.48 15.44 -15.42
CA ASP A 263 -1.12 16.64 -15.96
C ASP A 263 -2.49 16.92 -15.32
N ARG A 264 -3.16 17.99 -15.75
CA ARG A 264 -4.48 18.38 -15.23
C ARG A 264 -5.59 17.38 -15.55
N ARG A 265 -5.36 16.47 -16.50
CA ARG A 265 -6.28 15.38 -16.88
C ARG A 265 -5.94 14.08 -16.15
N GLY A 266 -4.98 14.11 -15.23
CA GLY A 266 -4.52 12.95 -14.48
C GLY A 266 -3.64 12.01 -15.31
N LYS A 267 -3.20 12.38 -16.51
CA LYS A 267 -2.30 11.55 -17.33
C LYS A 267 -0.85 11.76 -16.93
N LEU A 268 -0.05 10.70 -16.96
CA LEU A 268 1.39 10.81 -16.71
C LEU A 268 2.02 11.71 -17.79
N LYS A 269 2.85 12.68 -17.40
CA LYS A 269 3.51 13.57 -18.34
C LYS A 269 4.52 12.80 -19.21
N PRO A 270 4.74 13.20 -20.49
CA PRO A 270 5.62 12.48 -21.41
C PRO A 270 7.04 12.23 -20.87
N LEU A 271 7.61 13.20 -20.15
CA LEU A 271 8.93 13.06 -19.50
C LEU A 271 8.99 11.85 -18.55
N TRP A 272 7.94 11.65 -17.76
CA TRP A 272 7.87 10.57 -16.78
C TRP A 272 7.49 9.23 -17.41
N GLU A 273 6.68 9.26 -18.47
CA GLU A 273 6.40 8.09 -19.29
C GLU A 273 7.68 7.53 -19.93
N GLU A 274 8.49 8.41 -20.53
CA GLU A 274 9.78 8.05 -21.11
C GLU A 274 10.73 7.44 -20.09
N ARG A 275 10.81 8.01 -18.87
CA ARG A 275 11.64 7.44 -17.79
C ARG A 275 11.21 6.06 -17.37
N CYS A 276 9.90 5.85 -17.24
CA CYS A 276 9.36 4.54 -16.91
C CYS A 276 9.73 3.54 -18.01
N ARG A 277 9.61 3.93 -19.29
CA ARG A 277 10.01 3.11 -20.42
C ARG A 277 11.50 2.75 -20.36
N LEU A 278 12.39 3.74 -20.18
CA LEU A 278 13.83 3.52 -20.10
C LEU A 278 14.25 2.61 -18.93
N LEU A 279 13.59 2.74 -17.77
CA LEU A 279 13.84 1.84 -16.64
C LEU A 279 13.45 0.41 -16.99
N GLN A 280 12.28 0.21 -17.61
CA GLN A 280 11.82 -1.11 -18.03
C GLN A 280 12.70 -1.74 -19.11
N GLU A 281 13.10 -0.98 -20.13
CA GLU A 281 14.00 -1.44 -21.20
C GLU A 281 15.37 -1.87 -20.66
N ARG A 282 15.85 -1.21 -19.59
CA ARG A 282 17.11 -1.55 -18.90
C ARG A 282 16.96 -2.64 -17.84
N GLY A 283 15.77 -3.23 -17.69
CA GLY A 283 15.48 -4.23 -16.64
C GLY A 283 15.63 -3.69 -15.23
N ARG A 284 15.56 -2.37 -15.03
CA ARG A 284 15.70 -1.73 -13.72
C ARG A 284 14.31 -1.55 -13.08
N PRO A 285 14.15 -1.91 -11.80
CA PRO A 285 12.86 -1.82 -11.15
C PRO A 285 12.44 -0.36 -11.02
N ILE A 286 11.16 -0.08 -11.29
CA ILE A 286 10.59 1.23 -10.98
C ILE A 286 10.22 1.23 -9.50
N THR A 287 10.86 2.11 -8.73
CA THR A 287 10.65 2.28 -7.28
C THR A 287 10.60 3.75 -6.91
N ALA A 288 10.13 4.09 -5.72
CA ALA A 288 10.13 5.46 -5.22
C ALA A 288 11.55 6.06 -5.23
N ARG A 289 12.57 5.25 -4.89
CA ARG A 289 13.98 5.66 -4.88
C ARG A 289 14.46 6.03 -6.29
N THR A 290 14.23 5.16 -7.27
CA THR A 290 14.68 5.45 -8.64
C THR A 290 13.98 6.69 -9.19
N MET A 291 12.67 6.83 -8.97
CA MET A 291 11.91 7.97 -9.47
C MET A 291 12.36 9.30 -8.86
N LEU A 292 12.74 9.31 -7.58
CA LEU A 292 13.34 10.46 -6.91
C LEU A 292 14.71 10.84 -7.47
N VAL A 293 15.61 9.88 -7.68
CA VAL A 293 16.94 10.16 -8.26
C VAL A 293 16.80 10.83 -9.62
N TRP A 294 15.92 10.31 -10.49
CA TRP A 294 15.64 10.94 -11.78
C TRP A 294 15.07 12.36 -11.66
N HIS A 295 14.23 12.62 -10.66
CA HIS A 295 13.74 13.96 -10.38
C HIS A 295 14.87 14.91 -9.97
N GLU A 296 15.72 14.48 -9.04
CA GLU A 296 16.83 15.28 -8.52
C GLU A 296 17.87 15.58 -9.60
N MET A 297 18.16 14.62 -10.48
CA MET A 297 19.05 14.80 -11.63
C MET A 297 18.53 15.82 -12.65
N ASP A 298 17.22 15.86 -12.90
CA ASP A 298 16.64 16.89 -13.77
C ASP A 298 16.73 18.27 -13.16
N MET A 299 16.38 18.38 -11.88
CA MET A 299 16.43 19.65 -11.17
C MET A 299 17.84 20.23 -11.17
N ALA A 300 18.88 19.39 -11.07
CA ALA A 300 20.27 19.82 -11.15
C ALA A 300 20.64 20.43 -12.52
N LYS A 301 20.18 19.83 -13.64
CA LYS A 301 20.47 20.34 -14.99
C LYS A 301 19.92 21.75 -15.22
N PHE A 302 18.73 22.03 -14.68
CA PHE A 302 18.12 23.36 -14.81
C PHE A 302 18.85 24.45 -14.01
N VAL A 303 19.58 24.09 -12.94
CA VAL A 303 20.35 25.06 -12.15
C VAL A 303 21.64 25.42 -12.87
N ASP A 304 22.33 24.45 -13.47
CA ASP A 304 23.57 24.67 -14.22
C ASP A 304 23.33 25.53 -15.48
N ASP A 305 22.18 25.37 -16.15
CA ASP A 305 21.80 26.18 -17.31
C ASP A 305 21.33 27.61 -16.95
N ALA A 306 21.02 27.87 -15.68
CA ALA A 306 20.47 29.14 -15.20
C ALA A 306 21.53 30.09 -14.60
N GLU A 307 22.83 29.77 -14.60
CA GLU A 307 23.90 30.71 -14.31
C GLU A 307 24.36 31.44 -15.58
N PRO A 308 23.98 32.72 -15.81
CA PRO A 308 24.51 33.50 -16.91
C PRO A 308 25.80 34.19 -16.46
N SER A 309 26.91 33.84 -17.11
CA SER A 309 27.98 34.76 -17.56
C SER A 309 28.00 36.15 -16.89
N LYS A 310 28.32 36.21 -15.60
CA LYS A 310 28.73 37.45 -14.92
C LYS A 310 30.22 37.38 -14.66
N ASN A 311 31.02 37.58 -15.71
CA ASN A 311 32.38 38.14 -15.63
C ASN A 311 32.96 38.40 -17.03
N LYS A 312 32.39 39.38 -17.73
CA LYS A 312 33.10 40.18 -18.74
C LYS A 312 32.61 41.62 -18.66
N SER A 313 33.15 42.39 -17.72
CA SER A 313 33.18 43.85 -17.77
C SER A 313 34.51 44.26 -17.11
N ALA A 314 35.57 44.48 -17.91
CA ALA A 314 35.87 45.73 -18.58
C ALA A 314 36.14 46.85 -17.57
N THR A 315 37.43 47.08 -17.34
CA THR A 315 38.06 48.27 -16.79
C THR A 315 37.37 49.54 -17.31
N ALA A 316 36.59 50.20 -16.45
CA ALA A 316 36.16 51.58 -16.64
C ALA A 316 36.56 52.38 -15.39
N LYS A 317 37.32 53.44 -15.67
CA LYS A 317 37.96 54.35 -14.72
C LYS A 317 36.95 54.98 -13.79
N VAL A 318 37.19 54.86 -12.49
CA VAL A 318 36.54 55.65 -11.44
C VAL A 318 37.18 57.04 -11.44
N THR A 319 36.45 58.05 -11.92
CA THR A 319 36.71 59.44 -11.56
C THR A 319 35.82 59.82 -10.39
N VAL A 320 36.49 60.17 -9.29
CA VAL A 320 35.94 60.72 -8.07
C VAL A 320 35.32 62.09 -8.36
N ALA A 321 34.06 62.29 -8.00
CA ALA A 321 33.45 63.61 -7.86
C ALA A 321 32.46 63.61 -6.69
N GLU A 322 32.99 64.04 -5.56
CA GLU A 322 32.44 64.93 -4.53
C GLU A 322 30.95 64.90 -4.19
N ILE A 323 30.73 64.45 -2.95
CA ILE A 323 29.58 64.66 -2.09
C ILE A 323 29.47 66.15 -1.72
N LYS A 324 28.29 66.75 -1.91
CA LYS A 324 27.92 68.00 -1.24
C LYS A 324 26.52 67.86 -0.62
N VAL A 325 26.51 67.49 0.66
CA VAL A 325 25.32 67.48 1.53
C VAL A 325 24.98 68.92 1.89
N LYS A 326 23.78 69.38 1.52
CA LYS A 326 23.16 70.58 2.12
C LYS A 326 22.32 70.14 3.32
N LYS A 327 22.70 70.68 4.47
CA LYS A 327 22.02 70.63 5.76
C LYS A 327 21.09 71.85 5.81
N GLU A 328 19.79 71.63 5.91
CA GLU A 328 18.82 72.66 6.32
C GLU A 328 18.15 72.19 7.62
N GLU A 329 18.27 73.04 8.63
CA GLU A 329 17.67 72.96 9.96
C GLU A 329 16.40 73.81 9.98
N GLU A 330 15.37 73.31 10.69
CA GLU A 330 14.28 74.01 11.44
C GLU A 330 12.89 73.34 11.23
N PRO A 331 11.91 73.53 12.14
CA PRO A 331 12.00 73.49 13.60
C PRO A 331 10.92 72.58 14.22
N ASP A 332 11.06 72.36 15.54
CA ASP A 332 10.18 71.62 16.44
C ASP A 332 8.70 72.07 16.40
N GLN A 333 7.80 71.10 16.24
CA GLN A 333 6.43 71.17 16.73
C GLN A 333 6.02 69.82 17.38
N PRO A 334 5.48 69.82 18.60
CA PRO A 334 5.09 68.60 19.29
C PRO A 334 3.69 68.15 18.85
N SER A 335 3.57 66.87 18.45
CA SER A 335 2.29 66.20 18.19
C SER A 335 2.26 64.80 18.83
N PRO A 336 1.06 64.26 19.11
CA PRO A 336 0.83 63.37 20.25
C PRO A 336 1.16 61.90 19.97
N ALA A 337 1.30 61.16 21.08
CA ALA A 337 1.68 59.77 21.19
C ALA A 337 1.06 58.84 20.12
N ALA A 338 1.93 58.18 19.36
CA ALA A 338 1.60 57.06 18.48
C ALA A 338 1.76 55.70 19.19
N PRO A 339 0.98 54.65 18.82
CA PRO A 339 0.94 53.38 19.54
C PRO A 339 2.20 52.52 19.35
N GLN A 340 2.62 51.83 20.41
CA GLN A 340 3.84 51.01 20.51
C GLN A 340 3.87 49.73 19.64
N GLU A 341 2.91 49.50 18.73
CA GLU A 341 2.81 48.26 17.95
C GLU A 341 3.76 48.15 16.74
N SER A 342 4.34 49.26 16.26
CA SER A 342 5.14 49.24 15.01
C SER A 342 6.56 48.66 15.16
N LYS A 343 7.17 48.74 16.36
CA LYS A 343 8.53 48.26 16.61
C LYS A 343 8.60 46.73 16.77
N ALA A 344 7.57 46.11 17.34
CA ALA A 344 7.48 44.66 17.48
C ALA A 344 7.30 43.96 16.12
N ARG A 345 6.56 44.58 15.20
CA ARG A 345 6.31 44.04 13.86
C ARG A 345 7.58 44.04 12.99
N ARG A 346 8.36 45.14 13.01
CA ARG A 346 9.65 45.22 12.30
C ARG A 346 10.70 44.23 12.85
N LYS A 347 10.70 43.96 14.15
CA LYS A 347 11.62 42.96 14.75
C LYS A 347 11.26 41.53 14.32
N LYS A 348 9.97 41.18 14.29
CA LYS A 348 9.49 39.86 13.81
C LYS A 348 9.76 39.64 12.32
N GLU A 349 9.68 40.69 11.51
CA GLU A 349 9.94 40.61 10.07
C GLU A 349 11.42 40.39 9.77
N LYS A 350 12.32 41.06 10.49
CA LYS A 350 13.77 40.84 10.39
C LYS A 350 14.19 39.42 10.84
N GLU A 351 13.61 38.91 11.93
CA GLU A 351 13.84 37.51 12.36
C GLU A 351 13.34 36.47 11.35
N LYS A 352 12.24 36.77 10.62
CA LYS A 352 11.71 35.89 9.58
C LYS A 352 12.63 35.85 8.36
N THR A 353 13.17 37.00 7.96
CA THR A 353 14.15 37.11 6.87
C THR A 353 15.47 36.42 7.20
N ASP A 354 16.00 36.61 8.42
CA ASP A 354 17.24 35.94 8.87
C ASP A 354 17.08 34.43 9.04
N ARG A 355 15.85 33.95 9.28
CA ARG A 355 15.50 32.52 9.29
C ARG A 355 15.44 31.95 7.86
N CYS A 356 14.89 32.68 6.89
CA CYS A 356 14.91 32.30 5.48
C CYS A 356 16.33 32.23 4.92
N ILE A 357 17.18 33.23 5.21
CA ILE A 357 18.57 33.25 4.73
C ILE A 357 19.35 32.05 5.28
N ARG A 358 19.19 31.71 6.57
CA ARG A 358 19.81 30.51 7.17
C ARG A 358 19.29 29.19 6.58
N TYR A 359 18.04 29.15 6.12
CA TYR A 359 17.45 27.98 5.46
C TYR A 359 18.04 27.78 4.06
N LEU A 360 18.25 28.86 3.32
CA LEU A 360 18.85 28.84 1.98
C LEU A 360 20.32 28.43 2.01
N THR A 361 21.13 28.96 2.94
CA THR A 361 22.54 28.57 3.08
C THR A 361 22.74 27.12 3.55
N ARG A 362 21.75 26.53 4.25
CA ARG A 362 21.76 25.11 4.61
C ARG A 362 21.39 24.21 3.43
N HIS A 363 20.58 24.71 2.50
CA HIS A 363 20.17 23.98 1.31
C HIS A 363 21.33 23.80 0.31
N ASP A 364 22.20 24.81 0.17
CA ASP A 364 23.37 24.71 -0.71
C ASP A 364 24.39 23.68 -0.22
N VAL A 365 24.66 23.64 1.09
CA VAL A 365 25.55 22.61 1.68
C VAL A 365 24.91 21.22 1.59
N PHE A 366 23.59 21.11 1.75
CA PHE A 366 22.86 19.85 1.60
C PHE A 366 22.91 19.34 0.15
N CYS A 367 22.77 20.21 -0.85
CA CYS A 367 22.88 19.83 -2.26
C CYS A 367 24.26 19.28 -2.62
N VAL A 368 25.35 19.83 -2.08
CA VAL A 368 26.72 19.32 -2.33
C VAL A 368 26.93 17.95 -1.67
N VAL A 369 26.47 17.76 -0.43
CA VAL A 369 26.59 16.48 0.29
C VAL A 369 25.74 15.39 -0.37
N VAL A 370 24.51 15.71 -0.77
CA VAL A 370 23.64 14.78 -1.50
C VAL A 370 24.23 14.43 -2.87
N ARG A 371 24.86 15.37 -3.58
CA ARG A 371 25.57 15.10 -4.85
C ARG A 371 26.73 14.13 -4.68
N LEU A 372 27.51 14.24 -3.60
CA LEU A 372 28.61 13.32 -3.32
C LEU A 372 28.12 11.93 -2.92
N GLN A 373 27.06 11.86 -2.11
CA GLN A 373 26.43 10.61 -1.68
C GLN A 373 25.80 9.86 -2.87
N ILE A 374 25.06 10.57 -3.73
CA ILE A 374 24.45 9.99 -4.94
C ILE A 374 25.52 9.50 -5.92
N ASN A 375 26.60 10.27 -6.15
CA ASN A 375 27.68 9.82 -7.04
C ASN A 375 28.45 8.62 -6.48
N MET A 376 28.59 8.49 -5.16
CA MET A 376 29.19 7.30 -4.54
C MET A 376 28.28 6.07 -4.69
N GLU A 377 26.99 6.22 -4.44
CA GLU A 377 26.01 5.12 -4.55
C GLU A 377 25.83 4.67 -6.01
N LEU A 378 25.79 5.61 -6.96
CA LEU A 378 25.72 5.31 -8.39
C LEU A 378 26.97 4.53 -8.87
N ARG A 379 28.16 4.87 -8.37
CA ARG A 379 29.40 4.11 -8.68
C ARG A 379 29.41 2.71 -8.08
N GLN A 380 28.86 2.52 -6.87
CA GLN A 380 28.76 1.20 -6.24
C GLN A 380 27.74 0.30 -6.95
N GLU A 381 26.72 0.89 -7.59
CA GLU A 381 25.67 0.18 -8.35
C GLU A 381 25.95 0.11 -9.87
N GLY A 382 27.15 0.51 -10.33
CA GLY A 382 27.60 0.37 -11.73
C GLY A 382 26.95 1.34 -12.73
N TRP A 383 26.70 2.58 -12.33
CA TRP A 383 26.15 3.65 -13.17
C TRP A 383 27.19 4.66 -13.66
#